data_AF-A0A8B7JDW2-F1
#
_entry.id   AF-A0A8B7JDW2-F1
#
_cell.length_a   1.000
_cell.length_b   1.000
_cell.length_c   1.000
_cell.angle_alpha   90.00
_cell.angle_beta   90.00
_cell.angle_gamma   90.00
#
_symmetry.space_group_name_H-M   'P 1'
#
loop_
_entity.id
_entity.type
_entity.pdbx_description
1 polymer ?
#
loop_
_entity_poly.entity_id
_entity_poly.type
_entity_poly.pdbx_seq_one_letter_code
_entity_poly.pdbx_strand_id
1 'polypeptide(L)'
;MNSLLALAALFAGGMVAVHGNLGDLQRMITETTGRPAVLHYAFYGCCQQHDACYDGLLRHRCDAKREHYRYDQGSWCAQLSCECDRSLALCLRRSLGTYRARYRFYPKHACRH
;
A
#
# COMPACT_ATOMS: atom_id res chain seq x y z
N MET A 1 -12.85 -39.16 -22.43
CA MET A 1 -11.80 -38.13 -22.42
C MET A 1 -12.48 -36.78 -22.37
N ASN A 2 -12.79 -36.28 -21.17
CA ASN A 2 -13.40 -34.95 -20.95
C ASN A 2 -13.50 -34.70 -19.44
N SER A 3 -13.47 -33.43 -19.07
CA SER A 3 -13.75 -32.85 -17.74
C SER A 3 -12.58 -32.57 -16.78
N LEU A 4 -11.41 -33.21 -16.89
CA LEU A 4 -10.29 -32.87 -15.98
C LEU A 4 -9.43 -31.68 -16.43
N LEU A 5 -9.46 -31.31 -17.72
CA LEU A 5 -8.68 -30.18 -18.23
C LEU A 5 -9.37 -28.81 -18.02
N ALA A 6 -10.63 -28.78 -17.61
CA ALA A 6 -11.35 -27.53 -17.34
C ALA A 6 -11.03 -26.93 -15.96
N LEU A 7 -10.49 -27.71 -15.02
CA LEU A 7 -10.13 -27.23 -13.67
C LEU A 7 -8.75 -26.55 -13.62
N ALA A 8 -7.90 -26.73 -14.63
CA ALA A 8 -6.61 -26.05 -14.71
C ALA A 8 -6.71 -24.62 -15.28
N ALA A 9 -7.84 -24.25 -15.89
CA ALA A 9 -8.04 -22.93 -16.49
C ALA A 9 -8.53 -21.86 -15.51
N LEU A 10 -8.78 -22.21 -14.24
CA LEU A 10 -9.12 -21.22 -13.20
C LEU A 10 -7.89 -20.43 -12.68
N PHE A 11 -6.67 -20.79 -13.09
CA PHE A 11 -5.47 -20.02 -12.78
C PHE A 11 -5.06 -19.00 -13.86
N ALA A 12 -5.87 -18.81 -14.91
CA ALA A 12 -5.52 -17.96 -16.06
C ALA A 12 -6.38 -16.70 -16.25
N GLY A 13 -7.36 -16.40 -15.40
CA GLY A 13 -8.33 -15.33 -15.70
C GLY A 13 -9.00 -14.68 -14.49
N GLY A 14 -8.22 -14.07 -13.60
CA GLY A 14 -8.82 -13.50 -12.39
C GLY A 14 -7.94 -12.60 -11.54
N MET A 15 -7.19 -11.67 -12.13
CA MET A 15 -6.90 -10.42 -11.42
C MET A 15 -7.51 -9.28 -12.24
N VAL A 16 -8.71 -8.93 -11.80
CA VAL A 16 -9.42 -7.66 -11.95
C VAL A 16 -8.46 -6.55 -12.36
N ALA A 17 -8.85 -5.77 -13.35
CA ALA A 17 -8.13 -4.57 -13.73
C ALA A 17 -7.90 -3.68 -12.49
N VAL A 18 -6.70 -3.69 -11.90
CA VAL A 18 -6.38 -2.82 -10.76
C VAL A 18 -6.03 -1.45 -11.32
N HIS A 19 -7.07 -0.70 -11.67
CA HIS A 19 -6.97 0.73 -11.95
C HIS A 19 -7.08 1.52 -10.63
N GLY A 20 -6.22 1.27 -9.62
CA GLY A 20 -6.30 2.04 -8.35
C GLY A 20 -4.99 2.40 -7.63
N ASN A 21 -4.95 3.63 -7.11
CA ASN A 21 -4.01 4.28 -6.15
C ASN A 21 -3.43 3.39 -5.03
N LEU A 22 -4.20 2.45 -4.49
CA LEU A 22 -3.75 1.62 -3.36
C LEU A 22 -2.87 0.49 -3.88
N GLY A 23 -3.07 0.12 -5.15
CA GLY A 23 -2.20 -0.78 -5.88
C GLY A 23 -0.81 -0.19 -6.10
N ASP A 24 -0.71 1.12 -6.32
CA ASP A 24 0.59 1.80 -6.47
C ASP A 24 1.38 1.79 -5.15
N LEU A 25 0.71 2.10 -4.03
CA LEU A 25 1.31 1.95 -2.70
C LEU A 25 1.70 0.49 -2.40
N GLN A 26 0.82 -0.47 -2.67
CA GLN A 26 1.10 -1.89 -2.48
C GLN A 26 2.33 -2.33 -3.28
N ARG A 27 2.43 -1.94 -4.56
CA ARG A 27 3.57 -2.23 -5.43
C ARG A 27 4.84 -1.63 -4.84
N MET A 28 4.81 -0.34 -4.52
CA MET A 28 5.95 0.37 -3.97
C MET A 28 6.47 -0.26 -2.67
N ILE A 29 5.59 -0.58 -1.72
CA ILE A 29 5.98 -1.26 -0.48
C ILE A 29 6.56 -2.64 -0.79
N THR A 30 5.93 -3.42 -1.67
CA THR A 30 6.37 -4.78 -1.99
C THR A 30 7.77 -4.78 -2.59
N GLU A 31 8.02 -3.92 -3.57
CA GLU A 31 9.33 -3.75 -4.21
C GLU A 31 10.38 -3.25 -3.23
N THR A 32 10.02 -2.25 -2.41
CA THR A 32 10.95 -1.59 -1.48
C THR A 32 11.36 -2.49 -0.30
N THR A 33 10.45 -3.37 0.14
CA THR A 33 10.64 -4.20 1.34
C THR A 33 10.96 -5.65 1.05
N GLY A 34 10.77 -6.11 -0.19
CA GLY A 34 10.91 -7.51 -0.59
C GLY A 34 9.89 -8.45 0.04
N ARG A 35 8.76 -7.93 0.54
CA ARG A 35 7.70 -8.71 1.21
C ARG A 35 6.32 -8.31 0.69
N PRO A 36 5.35 -9.24 0.60
CA PRO A 36 3.99 -8.91 0.18
C PRO A 36 3.37 -7.83 1.09
N ALA A 37 3.10 -6.65 0.52
CA ALA A 37 2.71 -5.49 1.32
C ALA A 37 1.41 -5.72 2.12
N VAL A 38 0.40 -6.32 1.49
CA VAL A 38 -0.90 -6.58 2.13
C VAL A 38 -0.75 -7.51 3.33
N LEU A 39 0.07 -8.55 3.23
CA LEU A 39 0.21 -9.56 4.29
C LEU A 39 1.07 -9.09 5.46
N HIS A 40 2.04 -8.21 5.19
CA HIS A 40 3.04 -7.80 6.18
C HIS A 40 2.81 -6.40 6.75
N TYR A 41 2.24 -5.48 5.96
CA TYR A 41 2.26 -4.06 6.27
C TYR A 41 0.88 -3.39 6.31
N ALA A 42 -0.19 -3.99 5.77
CA ALA A 42 -1.54 -3.39 5.77
C ALA A 42 -2.04 -2.97 7.16
N PHE A 43 -1.66 -3.73 8.19
CA PHE A 43 -2.03 -3.48 9.59
C PHE A 43 -0.82 -3.50 10.51
N TYR A 44 0.33 -3.00 10.04
CA TYR A 44 1.58 -3.09 10.77
C TYR A 44 1.85 -1.84 11.62
N GLY A 45 1.79 -1.99 12.95
CA GLY A 45 2.14 -0.94 13.89
C GLY A 45 1.46 0.42 13.66
N CYS A 46 2.18 1.49 13.98
CA CYS A 46 1.74 2.88 13.87
C CYS A 46 2.69 3.64 12.95
N CYS A 47 2.17 4.16 11.84
CA CYS A 47 2.95 4.91 10.85
C CYS A 47 2.51 6.38 10.89
N GLN A 48 2.72 7.02 12.05
CA GLN A 48 2.20 8.36 12.36
C GLN A 48 2.49 9.40 11.25
N GLN A 49 3.68 9.36 10.67
CA GLN A 49 4.06 10.29 9.61
C GLN A 49 3.20 10.13 8.35
N HIS A 50 2.87 8.88 7.98
CA HIS A 50 2.01 8.57 6.83
C HIS A 50 0.55 8.91 7.14
N ASP A 51 0.08 8.50 8.32
CA ASP A 51 -1.28 8.79 8.79
C ASP A 51 -1.53 10.32 8.80
N ALA A 52 -0.59 11.12 9.33
CA ALA A 52 -0.65 12.57 9.31
C ALA A 52 -0.59 13.20 7.91
N CYS A 53 0.18 12.60 7.00
CA CYS A 53 0.29 13.05 5.61
C CYS A 53 -1.04 12.88 4.87
N TYR A 54 -1.66 11.70 5.01
CA TYR A 54 -2.97 11.41 4.44
C TYR A 54 -4.06 12.30 5.03
N ASP A 55 -4.06 12.54 6.34
CA ASP A 55 -4.99 13.48 6.97
C ASP A 55 -4.81 14.91 6.44
N GLY A 56 -3.57 15.33 6.18
CA GLY A 56 -3.26 16.60 5.51
C GLY A 56 -3.92 16.70 4.13
N LEU A 57 -3.75 15.66 3.31
CA LEU A 57 -4.32 15.60 1.97
C LEU A 57 -5.85 15.63 1.96
N LEU A 58 -6.48 14.91 2.90
CA LEU A 58 -7.94 14.92 3.03
C LEU A 58 -8.49 16.32 3.34
N ARG A 59 -7.78 17.14 4.11
CA ARG A 59 -8.16 18.55 4.36
C ARG A 59 -8.17 19.40 3.08
N HIS A 60 -7.35 19.04 2.09
CA HIS A 60 -7.30 19.67 0.77
C HIS A 60 -8.20 18.99 -0.27
N ARG A 61 -9.10 18.09 0.16
CA ARG A 61 -9.99 17.30 -0.72
C ARG A 61 -9.23 16.37 -1.68
N CYS A 62 -8.01 16.00 -1.34
CA CYS A 62 -7.27 14.94 -2.02
C CYS A 62 -7.50 13.63 -1.26
N ASP A 63 -8.16 12.66 -1.90
CA ASP A 63 -8.27 11.31 -1.35
C ASP A 63 -7.10 10.48 -1.86
N ALA A 64 -5.98 10.47 -1.13
CA ALA A 64 -4.78 9.71 -1.49
C ALA A 64 -5.06 8.22 -1.70
N LYS A 65 -6.10 7.68 -1.04
CA LYS A 65 -6.60 6.31 -1.22
C LYS A 65 -7.50 6.15 -2.46
N ARG A 66 -7.57 7.16 -3.32
CA ARG A 66 -8.24 7.17 -4.65
C ARG A 66 -7.35 7.74 -5.76
N GLU A 67 -6.36 8.56 -5.44
CA GLU A 67 -5.48 9.24 -6.40
C GLU A 67 -4.43 8.34 -7.08
N HIS A 68 -4.52 8.20 -8.40
CA HIS A 68 -3.40 7.65 -9.15
C HIS A 68 -2.32 8.69 -9.39
N TYR A 69 -1.07 8.27 -9.26
CA TYR A 69 0.07 9.12 -9.55
C TYR A 69 1.08 8.40 -10.45
N ARG A 70 1.67 9.15 -11.37
CA ARG A 70 2.89 8.75 -12.07
C ARG A 70 4.02 9.61 -11.53
N TYR A 71 5.17 9.00 -11.32
CA TYR A 71 6.32 9.66 -10.66
C TYR A 71 6.77 10.94 -11.38
N ASP A 72 6.52 11.04 -12.69
CA ASP A 72 6.95 12.18 -13.52
C ASP A 72 5.81 13.12 -13.95
N GLN A 73 4.54 12.81 -13.62
CA GLN A 73 3.37 13.53 -14.12
C GLN A 73 2.17 13.39 -13.17
N GLY A 74 1.47 14.48 -12.88
CA GLY A 74 0.23 14.42 -12.11
C GLY A 74 -0.31 15.77 -11.65
N SER A 75 -1.50 15.73 -11.03
CA SER A 75 -2.04 16.84 -10.27
C SER A 75 -1.24 17.09 -9.00
N TRP A 76 -1.47 18.23 -8.35
CA TRP A 76 -0.92 18.50 -7.02
C TRP A 76 -1.28 17.40 -6.00
N CYS A 77 -2.52 16.88 -6.03
CA CYS A 77 -2.96 15.76 -5.19
C CYS A 77 -2.17 14.48 -5.50
N ALA A 78 -1.96 14.16 -6.78
CA ALA A 78 -1.21 12.99 -7.20
C ALA A 78 0.26 13.07 -6.73
N GLN A 79 0.90 14.22 -6.91
CA GLN A 79 2.29 14.42 -6.52
C GLN A 79 2.51 14.28 -5.01
N LEU A 80 1.67 14.91 -4.19
CA LEU A 80 1.79 14.78 -2.75
C LEU A 80 1.38 13.39 -2.23
N SER A 81 0.41 12.73 -2.85
CA SER A 81 0.06 11.33 -2.51
C SER A 81 1.26 10.42 -2.73
N CYS A 82 1.98 10.59 -3.85
CA CYS A 82 3.23 9.90 -4.14
C CYS A 82 4.31 10.15 -3.07
N GLU A 83 4.45 11.40 -2.62
CA GLU A 83 5.41 11.75 -1.57
C GLU A 83 5.07 11.11 -0.22
N CYS A 84 3.79 11.11 0.18
CA CYS A 84 3.33 10.40 1.38
C CYS A 84 3.68 8.91 1.30
N ASP A 85 3.36 8.27 0.19
CA ASP A 85 3.54 6.82 -0.02
C ASP A 85 5.02 6.43 -0.09
N ARG A 86 5.85 7.27 -0.74
CA ARG A 86 7.30 7.10 -0.77
C ARG A 86 7.92 7.21 0.62
N SER A 87 7.46 8.18 1.42
CA SER A 87 7.92 8.33 2.81
C SER A 87 7.61 7.08 3.64
N LEU A 88 6.40 6.52 3.49
CA LEU A 88 6.02 5.27 4.14
C LEU A 88 6.90 4.10 3.68
N ALA A 89 7.08 3.90 2.37
CA ALA A 89 7.91 2.81 1.84
C ALA A 89 9.36 2.90 2.35
N LEU A 90 9.95 4.09 2.37
CA LEU A 90 11.29 4.32 2.91
C LEU A 90 11.38 4.06 4.41
N CYS A 91 10.35 4.46 5.17
CA CYS A 91 10.24 4.15 6.60
C CYS A 91 10.24 2.63 6.83
N LEU A 92 9.39 1.91 6.10
CA LEU A 92 9.30 0.44 6.18
C LEU A 92 10.63 -0.22 5.80
N ARG A 93 11.30 0.24 4.73
CA ARG A 93 12.62 -0.25 4.31
C ARG A 93 13.66 -0.15 5.42
N ARG A 94 13.77 1.03 6.04
CA ARG A 94 14.73 1.27 7.13
C ARG A 94 14.43 0.41 8.36
N SER A 95 13.17 0.07 8.58
CA SER A 95 12.72 -0.72 9.72
C SER A 95 12.88 -2.24 9.55
N LEU A 96 13.31 -2.74 8.38
CA LEU A 96 13.35 -4.18 8.06
C LEU A 96 14.11 -5.02 9.10
N GLY A 97 15.25 -4.53 9.60
CA GLY A 97 16.04 -5.22 10.63
C GLY A 97 15.37 -5.27 12.01
N THR A 98 14.37 -4.41 12.24
CA THR A 98 13.61 -4.33 13.50
C THR A 98 12.18 -4.85 13.36
N TYR A 99 11.85 -5.46 12.22
CA TYR A 99 10.51 -5.99 11.96
C TYR A 99 10.14 -7.05 13.02
N ARG A 100 8.99 -6.89 13.68
CA ARG A 100 8.47 -7.88 14.64
C ARG A 100 7.08 -8.32 14.23
N ALA A 101 6.89 -9.61 14.03
CA ALA A 101 5.61 -10.19 13.60
C ALA A 101 4.44 -9.85 14.53
N ARG A 102 4.71 -9.58 15.82
CA ARG A 102 3.72 -9.15 16.83
C ARG A 102 3.02 -7.81 16.51
N TYR A 103 3.62 -6.99 15.64
CA TYR A 103 3.02 -5.73 15.23
C TYR A 103 2.13 -5.85 13.99
N ARG A 104 2.02 -7.05 13.38
CA ARG A 104 0.96 -7.31 12.41
C ARG A 104 -0.39 -7.29 13.13
N PHE A 105 -1.37 -6.65 12.53
CA PHE A 105 -2.69 -6.42 13.11
C PHE A 105 -2.65 -5.58 14.41
N TYR A 106 -1.65 -4.71 14.53
CA TYR A 106 -1.58 -3.79 15.67
C TYR A 106 -2.78 -2.82 15.63
N PRO A 107 -3.61 -2.73 16.67
CA PRO A 107 -4.81 -1.89 16.62
C PRO A 107 -4.46 -0.40 16.53
N LYS A 108 -5.03 0.29 15.54
CA LYS A 108 -4.77 1.73 15.32
C LYS A 108 -5.22 2.62 16.48
N HIS A 109 -6.28 2.26 17.19
CA HIS A 109 -6.70 2.98 18.41
C HIS A 109 -5.68 2.89 19.56
N ALA A 110 -4.74 1.94 19.50
CA ALA A 110 -3.65 1.80 20.45
C ALA A 110 -2.37 2.53 20.01
N CYS A 111 -2.42 3.26 18.88
CA CYS A 111 -1.38 4.19 18.48
C CYS A 111 -1.46 5.46 19.32
N ARG A 112 -0.34 5.88 19.90
CA ARG A 112 -0.22 7.23 20.46
C ARG A 112 -0.09 8.21 19.30
N HIS A 113 -0.85 9.30 19.32
CA HIS A 113 -0.74 10.40 18.36
C HIS A 113 -0.10 11.60 19.04
#